data_AF-A0A376F3X6-F1
#
_entry.id   AF-A0A376F3X6-F1
#
_cell.length_a   1.000
_cell.length_b   1.000
_cell.length_c   1.000
_cell.angle_alpha   90.00
_cell.angle_beta   90.00
_cell.angle_gamma   90.00
#
_symmetry.space_group_name_H-M   'P 1'
#
loop_
_entity.id
_entity.type
_entity.pdbx_description
1 polymer ?
#
loop_
_entity_poly.entity_id
_entity_poly.type
_entity_poly.pdbx_seq_one_letter_code
_entity_poly.pdbx_strand_id
1 'polypeptide(L)'
;MLDTVIMGHGELWEVKQERDRIYALAEMSEEDGYKVAELETQYGEMDGYSAEARAGELLLGVGIPVEQHYGPMSEVAPGWKLRVLLAQALFSNPDILLLDEPTNNLDIDTIRWLEQTLNDRDSTMIIISHDRHFLNMVCTHMADLDYGGAARLPGQLRRIHDGGHPGA
;
A
#
# COMPACT_ATOMS: atom_id res chain seq x y z
N MET A 1 12.91 -5.66 5.22
CA MET A 1 11.76 -5.26 4.39
C MET A 1 10.67 -4.65 5.25
N LEU A 2 10.40 -5.20 6.43
CA LEU A 2 9.48 -4.61 7.42
C LEU A 2 9.68 -3.10 7.59
N ASP A 3 10.92 -2.67 7.83
CA ASP A 3 11.26 -1.24 7.94
C ASP A 3 10.80 -0.45 6.71
N THR A 4 10.99 -0.96 5.50
CA THR A 4 10.55 -0.31 4.26
C THR A 4 9.04 -0.12 4.22
N VAL A 5 8.28 -1.09 4.71
CA VAL A 5 6.82 -0.98 4.77
C VAL A 5 6.40 0.05 5.83
N ILE A 6 7.00 -0.01 7.02
CA ILE A 6 6.71 0.91 8.13
C ILE A 6 7.08 2.35 7.77
N MET A 7 8.17 2.55 7.01
CA MET A 7 8.57 3.85 6.44
C MET A 7 7.47 4.51 5.60
N GLY A 8 6.45 3.76 5.14
CA GLY A 8 5.27 4.34 4.49
C GLY A 8 4.51 5.31 5.39
N HIS A 9 4.54 5.11 6.70
CA HIS A 9 4.00 6.04 7.69
C HIS A 9 5.13 6.88 8.31
N GLY A 10 5.41 8.04 7.71
CA GLY A 10 6.56 8.87 8.06
C GLY A 10 6.67 9.23 9.54
N GLU A 11 5.58 9.74 10.15
CA GLU A 11 5.57 10.15 11.57
C GLU A 11 5.86 8.98 12.51
N LEU A 12 5.15 7.85 12.36
CA LEU A 12 5.41 6.61 13.08
C LEU A 12 6.86 6.15 12.93
N TRP A 13 7.44 6.22 11.73
CA TRP A 13 8.83 5.83 11.48
C TRP A 13 9.81 6.73 12.22
N GLU A 14 9.62 8.06 12.18
CA GLU A 14 10.45 9.02 12.91
C GLU A 14 10.40 8.79 14.43
N VAL A 15 9.19 8.62 14.98
CA VAL A 15 8.99 8.32 16.40
C VAL A 15 9.66 7.00 16.79
N LYS A 16 9.49 5.94 15.98
CA LYS A 16 10.13 4.64 16.20
C LYS A 16 11.65 4.78 16.26
N GLN A 17 12.25 5.44 15.27
CA GLN A 17 13.70 5.57 15.15
C GLN A 17 14.31 6.36 16.32
N GLU A 18 13.67 7.45 16.74
CA GLU A 18 14.16 8.24 17.86
C GLU A 18 14.01 7.49 19.19
N ARG A 19 12.90 6.77 19.38
CA ARG A 19 12.70 5.92 20.55
C ARG A 19 13.76 4.83 20.64
N ASP A 20 13.99 4.11 19.54
CA ASP A 20 14.99 3.03 19.48
C ASP A 20 16.41 3.57 19.70
N ARG A 21 16.71 4.79 19.21
CA ARG A 21 17.98 5.49 19.48
C ARG A 21 18.17 5.75 20.97
N ILE A 22 17.16 6.26 21.67
CA ILE A 22 17.24 6.56 23.11
C ILE A 22 17.43 5.26 23.90
N TYR A 23 16.69 4.20 23.59
CA TYR A 23 16.85 2.90 24.24
C TYR A 23 18.21 2.23 23.99
N ALA A 24 18.90 2.58 22.90
CA ALA A 24 20.22 2.08 22.59
C ALA A 24 21.37 2.84 23.31
N LEU A 25 21.08 3.93 24.03
CA LEU A 25 22.08 4.67 24.80
C LEU A 25 22.61 3.82 25.97
N ALA A 26 23.93 3.84 26.18
CA ALA A 26 24.55 3.13 27.30
C ALA A 26 24.12 3.68 28.66
N GLU A 27 23.87 5.00 28.74
CA GLU A 27 23.26 5.67 29.87
C GLU A 27 22.19 6.64 29.36
N MET A 28 21.00 6.58 29.96
CA MET A 28 19.87 7.45 29.62
C MET A 28 19.82 8.60 30.62
N SER A 29 19.87 9.85 30.13
CA SER A 29 19.74 11.02 30.99
C SER A 29 18.29 11.24 31.43
N GLU A 30 18.05 12.14 32.39
CA GLU A 30 16.69 12.52 32.79
C GLU A 30 15.92 13.16 31.62
N GLU A 31 16.60 13.97 30.79
CA GLU A 31 16.03 14.60 29.59
C GLU A 31 15.63 13.56 28.54
N ASP A 32 16.49 12.56 28.30
CA ASP A 32 16.18 11.43 27.42
C ASP A 32 14.97 10.62 27.94
N GLY A 33 14.87 10.46 29.26
CA GLY A 33 13.74 9.82 29.93
C GLY A 33 12.42 10.55 29.72
N TYR A 34 12.39 11.88 29.84
CA TYR A 34 11.18 12.66 29.52
C TYR A 34 10.84 12.57 28.03
N LYS A 35 11.84 12.66 27.16
CA LYS A 35 11.64 12.59 25.71
C LYS A 35 11.07 11.24 25.26
N VAL A 36 11.63 10.13 25.76
CA VAL A 36 11.12 8.79 25.38
C VAL A 36 9.71 8.54 25.90
N ALA A 37 9.34 9.12 27.05
CA ALA A 37 7.96 9.03 27.56
C ALA A 37 6.94 9.74 26.64
N GLU A 38 7.29 10.90 26.09
CA GLU A 38 6.47 11.59 25.08
C GLU A 38 6.37 10.77 23.78
N LEU A 39 7.50 10.22 23.31
CA LEU A 39 7.54 9.39 22.11
C LEU A 39 6.75 8.09 22.25
N GLU A 40 6.77 7.43 23.41
CA GLU A 40 5.96 6.24 23.67
C GLU A 40 4.47 6.53 23.63
N THR A 41 4.06 7.72 24.07
CA THR A 41 2.66 8.15 23.96
C THR A 41 2.27 8.30 22.50
N GLN A 42 3.05 9.04 21.70
CA GLN A 42 2.81 9.22 20.26
C GLN A 42 2.82 7.88 19.50
N TYR A 43 3.78 7.01 19.84
CA TYR A 43 3.89 5.70 19.25
C TYR A 43 2.66 4.83 19.53
N GLY A 44 2.15 4.88 20.77
CA GLY A 44 0.92 4.20 21.15
C GLY A 44 -0.32 4.74 20.43
N GLU A 45 -0.44 6.06 20.29
CA GLU A 45 -1.55 6.71 19.57
C GLU A 45 -1.61 6.33 18.09
N MET A 46 -0.45 6.11 17.46
CA MET A 46 -0.34 5.64 16.07
C MET A 46 -0.42 4.12 15.90
N ASP A 47 -0.81 3.39 16.96
CA ASP A 47 -0.83 1.92 16.97
C ASP A 47 0.53 1.32 16.55
N GLY A 48 1.61 1.92 17.04
CA GLY A 48 2.97 1.54 16.70
C GLY A 48 3.34 0.14 17.19
N TYR A 49 2.81 -0.30 18.32
CA TYR A 49 3.12 -1.62 18.89
C TYR A 49 2.65 -2.78 18.00
N SER A 50 1.67 -2.54 17.11
CA SER A 50 1.21 -3.53 16.12
C SER A 50 1.91 -3.36 14.75
N ALA A 51 2.72 -2.31 14.56
CA ALA A 51 3.23 -1.90 13.26
C ALA A 51 3.98 -3.00 12.52
N GLU A 52 4.85 -3.75 13.21
CA GLU A 52 5.58 -4.86 12.60
C GLU A 52 4.66 -6.00 12.19
N ALA A 53 3.65 -6.32 13.00
CA ALA A 53 2.67 -7.36 12.67
C ALA A 53 1.85 -6.95 11.43
N ARG A 54 1.32 -5.72 11.39
CA ARG A 54 0.59 -5.17 10.24
C ARG A 54 1.45 -5.13 8.98
N ALA A 55 2.71 -4.70 9.10
CA ALA A 55 3.65 -4.67 7.98
C ALA A 55 3.95 -6.09 7.47
N GLY A 56 4.10 -7.06 8.37
CA GLY A 56 4.29 -8.47 8.03
C GLY A 56 3.08 -9.08 7.31
N GLU A 57 1.86 -8.77 7.76
CA GLU A 57 0.61 -9.19 7.11
C GLU A 57 0.51 -8.65 5.68
N LEU A 58 0.84 -7.38 5.46
CA LEU A 58 0.89 -6.79 4.11
C LEU A 58 1.94 -7.46 3.24
N LEU A 59 3.15 -7.71 3.77
CA LEU A 59 4.22 -8.41 3.04
C LEU A 59 3.79 -9.82 2.63
N LEU A 60 3.14 -10.57 3.53
CA LEU A 60 2.57 -11.87 3.21
C LEU A 60 1.49 -11.78 2.14
N GLY A 61 0.62 -10.78 2.25
CA GLY A 61 -0.44 -10.52 1.28
C GLY A 61 0.06 -10.27 -0.13
N VAL A 62 1.18 -9.55 -0.28
CA VAL A 62 1.84 -9.35 -1.58
C VAL A 62 2.73 -10.53 -2.01
N GLY A 63 2.72 -11.63 -1.27
CA GLY A 63 3.43 -12.87 -1.58
C GLY A 63 4.89 -12.95 -1.10
N ILE A 64 5.32 -12.06 -0.21
CA ILE A 64 6.67 -12.08 0.39
C ILE A 64 6.65 -12.99 1.64
N PRO A 65 7.42 -14.09 1.64
CA PRO A 65 7.39 -15.05 2.75
C PRO A 65 8.12 -14.51 3.99
N VAL A 66 7.71 -14.98 5.18
CA VAL A 66 8.16 -14.46 6.50
C VAL A 66 9.68 -14.48 6.64
N GLU A 67 10.33 -15.51 6.10
CA GLU A 67 11.78 -15.69 6.20
C GLU A 67 12.56 -14.55 5.53
N GLN A 68 11.93 -13.83 4.59
CA GLN A 68 12.55 -12.71 3.90
C GLN A 68 12.24 -11.36 4.58
N HIS A 69 11.25 -11.26 5.46
CA HIS A 69 10.74 -9.99 6.02
C HIS A 69 11.82 -9.10 6.65
N TYR A 70 12.82 -9.73 7.28
CA TYR A 70 13.92 -9.05 7.96
C TYR A 70 15.13 -8.75 7.06
N GLY A 71 15.12 -9.21 5.81
CA GLY A 71 16.19 -8.95 4.84
C GLY A 71 16.18 -7.50 4.33
N PRO A 72 17.32 -6.94 3.90
CA PRO A 72 17.38 -5.57 3.39
C PRO A 72 16.75 -5.45 1.99
N MET A 73 16.18 -4.27 1.69
CA MET A 73 15.56 -3.99 0.38
C MET A 73 16.54 -4.11 -0.81
N SER A 74 17.84 -4.01 -0.55
CA SER A 74 18.89 -4.22 -1.56
C SER A 74 18.97 -5.65 -2.07
N GLU A 75 18.58 -6.64 -1.25
CA GLU A 75 18.63 -8.07 -1.59
C GLU A 75 17.36 -8.58 -2.28
N VAL A 76 16.30 -7.76 -2.30
CA VAL A 76 15.04 -8.08 -2.96
C VAL A 76 15.22 -8.04 -4.47
N ALA A 77 14.82 -9.12 -5.15
CA ALA A 77 14.87 -9.19 -6.61
C ALA A 77 14.02 -8.05 -7.23
N PRO A 78 14.45 -7.42 -8.34
CA PRO A 78 13.80 -6.22 -8.89
C PRO A 78 12.29 -6.35 -9.11
N GLY A 79 11.80 -7.50 -9.60
CA GLY A 79 10.37 -7.73 -9.81
C GLY A 79 9.54 -7.80 -8.52
N TRP A 80 10.16 -8.08 -7.38
CA TRP A 80 9.52 -8.13 -6.07
C TRP A 80 9.59 -6.80 -5.32
N LYS A 81 10.45 -5.86 -5.76
CA LYS A 81 10.54 -4.54 -5.13
C LYS A 81 9.23 -3.77 -5.24
N LEU A 82 8.54 -3.88 -6.38
CA LEU A 82 7.23 -3.25 -6.58
C LEU A 82 6.19 -3.76 -5.58
N ARG A 83 6.21 -5.06 -5.25
CA ARG A 83 5.34 -5.67 -4.24
C ARG A 83 5.58 -5.07 -2.85
N VAL A 84 6.84 -4.87 -2.46
CA VAL A 84 7.18 -4.21 -1.18
C VAL A 84 6.73 -2.75 -1.15
N LEU A 85 6.88 -2.02 -2.26
CA LEU A 85 6.41 -0.63 -2.36
C LEU A 85 4.88 -0.52 -2.33
N LEU A 86 4.17 -1.50 -2.91
CA LEU A 86 2.72 -1.60 -2.79
C LEU A 86 2.32 -1.81 -1.32
N ALA A 87 2.98 -2.74 -0.60
CA ALA A 87 2.76 -2.93 0.83
C ALA A 87 3.05 -1.65 1.63
N GLN A 88 4.13 -0.93 1.30
CA GLN A 88 4.46 0.37 1.92
C GLN A 88 3.35 1.41 1.71
N ALA A 89 2.81 1.54 0.50
CA ALA A 89 1.72 2.48 0.20
C ALA A 89 0.42 2.09 0.93
N LEU A 90 0.16 0.80 1.10
CA LEU A 90 -1.01 0.30 1.84
C LEU A 90 -0.86 0.47 3.36
N PHE A 91 0.36 0.42 3.88
CA PHE A 91 0.63 0.52 5.33
C PHE A 91 0.26 1.89 5.92
N SER A 92 0.49 2.97 5.17
CA SER A 92 0.28 4.34 5.65
C SER A 92 -1.18 4.73 5.87
N ASN A 93 -2.12 3.87 5.46
CA ASN A 93 -3.57 4.11 5.54
C ASN A 93 -4.02 5.52 5.16
N PRO A 94 -3.67 6.00 3.94
CA PRO A 94 -3.90 7.39 3.57
C PRO A 94 -5.36 7.66 3.21
N ASP A 95 -5.82 8.91 3.39
CA ASP A 95 -7.15 9.35 2.93
C ASP A 95 -7.31 9.26 1.41
N ILE A 96 -6.21 9.44 0.67
CA ILE A 96 -6.15 9.36 -0.79
C ILE A 96 -5.03 8.42 -1.21
N LEU A 97 -5.35 7.42 -2.03
CA LEU A 97 -4.40 6.46 -2.58
C LEU A 97 -4.38 6.53 -4.11
N LEU A 98 -3.19 6.69 -4.67
CA LEU A 98 -2.96 6.71 -6.12
C LEU A 98 -2.22 5.42 -6.50
N LEU A 99 -2.81 4.63 -7.40
CA LEU A 99 -2.22 3.38 -7.87
C LEU A 99 -2.10 3.41 -9.39
N ASP A 100 -0.88 3.20 -9.90
CA ASP A 100 -0.59 3.10 -11.33
C ASP A 100 -0.14 1.68 -11.67
N GLU A 101 -0.95 0.98 -12.47
CA GLU A 101 -0.80 -0.42 -12.85
C GLU A 101 -0.48 -1.36 -11.66
N PRO A 102 -1.31 -1.35 -10.59
CA PRO A 102 -1.00 -2.06 -9.35
C PRO A 102 -1.01 -3.58 -9.48
N THR A 103 -1.63 -4.14 -10.51
CA THR A 103 -1.67 -5.59 -10.77
C THR A 103 -0.42 -6.10 -11.48
N ASN A 104 0.46 -5.20 -11.93
CA ASN A 104 1.65 -5.59 -12.68
C ASN A 104 2.62 -6.41 -11.80
N ASN A 105 3.17 -7.49 -12.35
CA ASN A 105 4.04 -8.44 -11.64
C ASN A 105 3.39 -9.17 -10.45
N LEU A 106 2.05 -9.13 -10.33
CA LEU A 106 1.30 -9.92 -9.36
C LEU A 106 0.76 -11.21 -9.99
N ASP A 107 0.73 -12.28 -9.20
CA ASP A 107 0.00 -13.50 -9.55
C ASP A 107 -1.49 -13.35 -9.19
N ILE A 108 -2.32 -14.28 -9.70
CA ILE A 108 -3.78 -14.22 -9.57
C ILE A 108 -4.23 -14.20 -8.10
N ASP A 109 -3.55 -14.95 -7.22
CA ASP A 109 -3.90 -15.00 -5.81
C ASP A 109 -3.56 -13.68 -5.11
N THR A 110 -2.43 -13.08 -5.45
CA THR A 110 -2.04 -11.75 -4.95
C THR A 110 -2.97 -10.65 -5.47
N ILE A 111 -3.45 -10.73 -6.71
CA ILE A 111 -4.43 -9.79 -7.26
C ILE A 111 -5.74 -9.86 -6.47
N ARG A 112 -6.25 -11.06 -6.19
CA ARG A 112 -7.47 -11.25 -5.39
C ARG A 112 -7.31 -10.72 -3.96
N TRP A 113 -6.15 -10.96 -3.35
CA TRP A 113 -5.83 -10.39 -2.05
C TRP A 113 -5.85 -8.85 -2.11
N LEU A 114 -5.28 -8.26 -3.16
CA LEU A 114 -5.26 -6.81 -3.35
C LEU A 114 -6.69 -6.26 -3.54
N GLU A 115 -7.52 -6.93 -4.34
CA GLU A 115 -8.93 -6.55 -4.53
C GLU A 115 -9.68 -6.48 -3.19
N GLN A 116 -9.56 -7.52 -2.37
CA GLN A 116 -10.19 -7.54 -1.05
C GLN A 116 -9.62 -6.44 -0.15
N THR A 117 -8.29 -6.29 -0.12
CA THR A 117 -7.60 -5.29 0.70
C THR A 117 -8.01 -3.87 0.32
N LEU A 118 -8.22 -3.57 -0.96
CA LEU A 118 -8.67 -2.24 -1.39
C LEU A 118 -10.15 -2.01 -1.08
N ASN A 119 -11.00 -3.03 -1.20
CA ASN A 119 -12.42 -2.93 -0.90
C ASN A 119 -12.73 -2.72 0.59
N ASP A 120 -11.85 -3.20 1.48
CA ASP A 120 -12.02 -3.05 2.94
C ASP A 120 -11.53 -1.69 3.47
N ARG A 121 -11.11 -0.77 2.59
CA ARG A 121 -10.54 0.52 2.98
C ARG A 121 -11.50 1.67 2.73
N ASP A 122 -11.51 2.60 3.68
CA ASP A 122 -12.29 3.83 3.61
C ASP A 122 -11.56 4.99 2.88
N SER A 123 -10.52 4.68 2.09
CA SER A 123 -9.72 5.67 1.37
C SER A 123 -10.29 6.01 0.00
N THR A 124 -10.18 7.27 -0.43
CA THR A 124 -10.46 7.66 -1.82
C THR A 124 -9.34 7.16 -2.73
N MET A 125 -9.68 6.32 -3.71
CA MET A 125 -8.68 5.69 -4.58
C MET A 125 -8.79 6.19 -6.02
N ILE A 126 -7.65 6.54 -6.63
CA ILE A 126 -7.53 6.74 -8.09
C ILE A 126 -6.61 5.65 -8.61
N ILE A 127 -7.16 4.80 -9.47
CA ILE A 127 -6.47 3.62 -10.00
C ILE A 127 -6.39 3.74 -11.52
N ILE A 128 -5.18 3.62 -12.03
CA ILE A 128 -4.89 3.51 -13.46
C ILE A 128 -4.55 2.05 -13.72
N SER A 129 -5.31 1.39 -14.60
CA SER A 129 -4.96 0.05 -15.05
C SER A 129 -5.59 -0.30 -16.39
N HIS A 130 -4.93 -1.16 -17.17
CA HIS A 130 -5.53 -1.84 -18.31
C HIS A 130 -6.32 -3.11 -17.93
N ASP A 131 -6.25 -3.56 -16.66
CA ASP A 131 -7.00 -4.73 -16.18
C ASP A 131 -8.45 -4.36 -15.85
N ARG A 132 -9.34 -4.65 -16.81
CA ARG A 132 -10.78 -4.41 -16.67
C ARG A 132 -11.43 -5.27 -15.60
N HIS A 133 -10.92 -6.47 -15.30
CA HIS A 133 -11.52 -7.30 -14.27
C HIS A 133 -11.27 -6.69 -12.90
N PHE A 134 -10.00 -6.39 -12.62
CA PHE A 134 -9.59 -5.73 -11.39
C PHE A 134 -10.37 -4.43 -11.15
N LEU A 135 -10.42 -3.52 -12.14
CA LEU A 135 -11.16 -2.26 -12.02
C LEU A 135 -12.65 -2.47 -11.70
N ASN A 136 -13.30 -3.50 -12.26
CA ASN A 136 -14.71 -3.78 -11.95
C ASN A 136 -14.92 -4.30 -10.53
N MET A 137 -13.90 -4.92 -9.94
CA MET A 137 -13.97 -5.45 -8.58
C MET A 137 -13.73 -4.39 -7.51
N VAL A 138 -12.98 -3.33 -7.81
CA VAL A 138 -12.54 -2.34 -6.81
C VAL A 138 -13.08 -0.92 -7.03
N CYS A 139 -13.37 -0.53 -8.27
CA CYS A 139 -13.76 0.86 -8.57
C CYS A 139 -15.28 1.05 -8.54
N THR A 140 -15.73 2.11 -7.87
CA THR A 140 -17.14 2.54 -7.88
C THR A 140 -17.49 3.37 -9.13
N HIS A 141 -16.50 4.00 -9.75
CA HIS A 141 -16.64 4.86 -10.92
C HIS A 141 -15.48 4.60 -11.89
N MET A 142 -15.75 4.70 -13.19
CA MET A 142 -14.73 4.53 -14.24
C MET A 142 -14.72 5.75 -15.15
N ALA A 143 -13.53 6.17 -15.55
CA ALA A 143 -13.32 7.18 -16.59
C ALA A 143 -12.45 6.56 -17.67
N ASP A 144 -12.87 6.67 -18.92
CA ASP A 144 -12.08 6.24 -20.06
C ASP A 144 -11.39 7.48 -20.67
N LEU A 145 -10.09 7.35 -20.94
CA LEU A 145 -9.22 8.43 -21.41
C LEU A 145 -8.77 8.10 -22.83
N ASP A 146 -9.64 8.40 -23.80
CA ASP A 146 -9.28 8.36 -25.22
C ASP A 146 -8.61 9.68 -25.66
N TYR A 147 -7.61 9.59 -26.54
CA TYR A 147 -6.94 10.73 -27.17
C TYR A 147 -7.97 11.59 -27.95
N GLY A 148 -8.56 12.57 -27.27
CA GLY A 148 -9.55 13.50 -27.85
C GLY A 148 -10.52 14.13 -26.84
N GLY A 149 -10.69 13.56 -25.65
CA GLY A 149 -11.51 14.14 -24.59
C GLY A 149 -11.88 13.12 -23.51
N ALA A 150 -11.80 13.52 -22.23
CA ALA A 150 -12.20 12.67 -21.12
C ALA A 150 -13.72 12.49 -21.09
N ALA A 151 -14.21 11.30 -21.37
CA ALA A 151 -15.61 10.95 -21.18
C ALA A 151 -15.81 10.40 -19.76
N ARG A 152 -16.55 11.12 -18.91
CA ARG A 152 -17.02 10.58 -17.62
C ARG A 152 -18.14 9.56 -17.88
N LEU A 153 -17.97 8.32 -17.43
CA LEU A 153 -19.00 7.29 -17.48
C LEU A 153 -19.43 6.89 -16.06
N PRO A 154 -20.63 7.27 -15.60
CA PRO A 154 -21.17 6.71 -14.36
C PRO A 154 -21.74 5.30 -14.59
N GLY A 155 -21.28 4.31 -13.82
CA GLY A 155 -21.93 2.99 -13.68
C GLY A 155 -21.08 1.77 -14.06
N GLN A 156 -21.47 0.60 -13.51
CA GLN A 156 -20.87 -0.71 -13.77
C GLN A 156 -20.80 -1.03 -15.26
N LEU A 157 -19.65 -1.59 -15.67
CA LEU A 157 -19.35 -1.98 -17.04
C LEU A 157 -20.36 -3.01 -17.59
N ARG A 158 -21.37 -2.53 -18.34
CA ARG A 158 -22.05 -3.34 -19.35
C ARG A 158 -21.47 -2.99 -20.71
N ARG A 159 -20.67 -3.91 -21.27
CA ARG A 159 -20.22 -3.84 -22.67
C ARG A 159 -21.43 -3.62 -23.59
N ILE A 160 -21.39 -2.58 -24.42
CA ILE A 160 -22.14 -2.56 -25.67
C ILE A 160 -21.26 -3.25 -26.71
N HIS A 161 -21.76 -4.36 -27.22
CA HIS A 161 -21.23 -5.08 -28.36
C HIS A 161 -21.94 -4.48 -29.57
N ASP A 162 -21.26 -3.65 -30.37
CA ASP A 162 -21.74 -3.34 -31.72
C ASP A 162 -20.85 -4.06 -32.72
N GLY A 163 -21.20 -5.33 -32.93
CA GLY A 163 -20.97 -5.98 -34.19
C GLY A 163 -21.90 -5.36 -35.22
N GLY A 164 -21.34 -4.84 -36.31
CA GLY A 164 -22.13 -4.25 -37.38
C GLY A 164 -21.27 -3.50 -38.38
N HIS A 165 -20.58 -4.24 -39.25
CA HIS A 165 -20.36 -3.73 -40.60
C HIS A 165 -21.73 -3.43 -41.23
N PRO A 166 -21.84 -2.36 -42.01
CA PRO A 166 -22.34 -2.56 -43.36
C PRO A 166 -21.47 -1.80 -44.37
N GLY A 167 -21.21 -2.47 -45.48
CA GLY A 167 -20.81 -1.79 -46.69
C GLY A 167 -22.01 -1.05 -47.29
N ALA A 168 -21.70 0.05 -47.96
CA ALA A 168 -22.31 0.54 -49.18
C ALA A 168 -21.27 1.47 -49.83
#